data_AF-A0A225A8D6-F1
#
_entry.id   AF-A0A225A8D6-F1
#
_cell.length_a   1.000
_cell.length_b   1.000
_cell.length_c   1.000
_cell.angle_alpha   90.00
_cell.angle_beta   90.00
_cell.angle_gamma   90.00
#
_symmetry.space_group_name_H-M   'P 1'
#
loop_
_entity.id
_entity.type
_entity.pdbx_description
1 polymer ?
#
loop_
_entity_poly.entity_id
_entity_poly.type
_entity_poly.pdbx_seq_one_letter_code
_entity_poly.pdbx_strand_id
1 'polypeptide(L)'
;MAPLAVDTLQNDLVSNSPSLTPPETPISAGPGEHGESYTQKPIVEFMYDLEIERVNNGDASSASIEFGRGAWSAVYKATTSWTPQSKFNHSYSGSPIFTPPHSPVPSRRTVVAVKSPLPSLRRDAQPVLRSEAWILSLVTRARTDDEHQQQYVVPFHGYMPASHSLVMQAIPLLLSTHIEERAEIAKRHFSTKTMFEPVLSSAHWRDLAAQLINGLKWLHGTVGVVHGDIKPHNILLRRRECARSGCDAAEGFQYDALYADFSSAHRMSPSSSSSSSSPSSSSYDGEEGEEQEQGKSQVADAGASALTPPFAAPELMTVAAMKSATIPTTLASDIFALGLTLLAAATGDTLVYSHSGTSDIQRLAMSREGYRALDYVRSGPHASRVVRDGLVEKVVAPAIVKEPCERVLRVI
;
A
#
# COMPACT_ATOMS: atom_id res chain seq x y z
N MET A 1 0.48 47.91 8.00
CA MET A 1 0.19 49.00 8.95
C MET A 1 -1.07 48.61 9.72
N ALA A 2 -0.89 48.20 10.98
CA ALA A 2 -1.98 48.11 11.95
C ALA A 2 -2.22 49.49 12.59
N PRO A 3 -3.37 49.67 13.24
CA PRO A 3 -3.39 49.91 14.69
C PRO A 3 -4.54 49.07 15.36
N LEU A 4 -4.42 48.34 16.49
CA LEU A 4 -4.12 48.67 17.91
C LEU A 4 -4.82 49.97 18.36
N ALA A 5 -5.60 50.10 19.44
CA ALA A 5 -6.15 49.32 20.55
C ALA A 5 -7.34 50.19 21.08
N VAL A 6 -8.25 49.81 21.98
CA VAL A 6 -8.11 49.82 23.46
C VAL A 6 -9.51 49.56 24.05
N ASP A 7 -9.57 48.65 25.03
CA ASP A 7 -10.34 48.55 26.29
C ASP A 7 -11.64 49.38 26.46
N THR A 8 -12.69 48.92 27.14
CA THR A 8 -12.71 48.62 28.58
C THR A 8 -14.06 47.97 28.96
N LEU A 9 -14.07 46.92 29.78
CA LEU A 9 -14.64 46.94 31.14
C LEU A 9 -14.63 45.54 31.78
N GLN A 10 -14.10 45.57 32.99
CA GLN A 10 -13.79 44.48 33.90
C GLN A 10 -14.91 44.38 34.94
N ASN A 11 -15.26 43.17 35.35
CA ASN A 11 -15.79 42.89 36.68
C ASN A 11 -15.35 41.49 37.09
N ASP A 12 -14.37 41.45 37.98
CA ASP A 12 -13.99 40.31 38.78
C ASP A 12 -15.09 39.99 39.82
N LEU A 13 -15.22 38.72 40.22
CA LEU A 13 -14.94 38.26 41.59
C LEU A 13 -15.38 36.78 41.82
N VAL A 14 -14.37 35.98 42.19
CA VAL A 14 -14.34 35.00 43.31
C VAL A 14 -14.72 33.53 43.06
N SER A 15 -13.64 32.74 42.99
CA SER A 15 -13.35 31.40 43.54
C SER A 15 -14.45 30.43 43.98
N ASN A 16 -14.37 29.19 43.50
CA ASN A 16 -14.05 28.04 44.35
C ASN A 16 -13.80 26.76 43.52
N SER A 17 -12.64 26.15 43.74
CA SER A 17 -12.30 24.78 43.34
C SER A 17 -12.34 23.88 44.57
N PRO A 18 -12.75 22.60 44.43
CA PRO A 18 -11.97 21.54 45.06
C PRO A 18 -11.69 20.36 44.12
N SER A 19 -10.43 19.92 44.25
CA SER A 19 -9.84 18.67 43.76
C SER A 19 -10.50 17.45 44.40
N LEU A 20 -10.82 16.42 43.61
CA LEU A 20 -10.90 15.02 44.08
C LEU A 20 -10.43 14.04 42.99
N THR A 21 -9.68 13.06 43.46
CA THR A 21 -8.84 12.02 42.82
C THR A 21 -9.54 11.01 41.91
N PRO A 22 -8.81 10.32 41.00
CA PRO A 22 -9.33 9.21 40.19
C PRO A 22 -9.42 7.92 41.03
N PRO A 23 -10.44 7.05 40.80
CA PRO A 23 -10.55 5.78 41.53
C PRO A 23 -9.58 4.72 40.98
N GLU A 24 -9.05 3.96 41.92
CA GLU A 24 -8.04 2.90 41.78
C GLU A 24 -8.58 1.61 41.12
N THR A 25 -7.63 0.91 40.51
CA THR A 25 -7.70 -0.44 39.94
C THR A 25 -7.91 -1.50 41.04
N PRO A 26 -8.67 -2.59 40.81
CA PRO A 26 -8.53 -3.81 41.60
C PRO A 26 -7.49 -4.78 40.99
N ILE A 27 -6.57 -5.25 41.82
CA ILE A 27 -5.64 -6.37 41.59
C ILE A 27 -6.10 -7.58 42.43
N SER A 28 -6.21 -8.76 41.81
CA SER A 28 -6.17 -10.16 42.34
C SER A 28 -7.26 -11.02 41.67
N ALA A 29 -7.11 -12.30 41.33
CA ALA A 29 -6.05 -13.30 41.40
C ALA A 29 -6.51 -14.53 40.58
N GLY A 30 -5.59 -15.42 40.16
CA GLY A 30 -5.89 -16.83 39.84
C GLY A 30 -5.35 -17.35 38.49
N PRO A 31 -4.55 -18.44 38.48
CA PRO A 31 -4.06 -19.08 37.26
C PRO A 31 -5.11 -20.07 36.75
N GLY A 32 -5.76 -19.71 35.64
CA GLY A 32 -6.59 -20.63 34.85
C GLY A 32 -5.78 -21.18 33.69
N GLU A 33 -5.37 -22.43 33.79
CA GLU A 33 -4.80 -23.21 32.69
C GLU A 33 -5.85 -23.45 31.58
N HIS A 34 -5.33 -23.63 30.36
CA HIS A 34 -6.01 -24.08 29.13
C HIS A 34 -6.80 -23.04 28.31
N GLY A 35 -6.06 -22.37 27.44
CA GLY A 35 -6.53 -21.92 26.13
C GLY A 35 -5.32 -21.78 25.22
N GLU A 36 -5.23 -22.59 24.16
CA GLU A 36 -4.15 -22.50 23.16
C GLU A 36 -4.18 -21.10 22.52
N SER A 37 -3.35 -20.21 23.05
CA SER A 37 -3.11 -18.89 22.48
C SER A 37 -2.35 -19.09 21.17
N TYR A 38 -3.01 -18.84 20.04
CA TYR A 38 -2.33 -18.59 18.78
C TYR A 38 -1.38 -17.40 19.00
N THR A 39 -0.13 -17.69 19.35
CA THR A 39 0.89 -16.67 19.60
C THR A 39 1.03 -15.83 18.33
N GLN A 40 0.45 -14.62 18.35
CA GLN A 40 0.63 -13.66 17.28
C GLN A 40 2.13 -13.45 17.11
N LYS A 41 2.70 -13.95 15.99
CA LYS A 41 4.14 -13.80 15.74
C LYS A 41 4.49 -12.30 15.77
N PRO A 42 5.48 -11.88 16.57
CA PRO A 42 5.76 -10.47 16.84
C PRO A 42 6.18 -9.73 15.58
N ILE A 43 5.77 -8.47 15.45
CA ILE A 43 6.19 -7.57 14.36
C ILE A 43 7.72 -7.60 14.26
N VAL A 44 8.27 -7.64 13.04
CA VAL A 44 9.72 -7.55 12.84
C VAL A 44 10.16 -6.15 13.24
N GLU A 45 10.97 -6.06 14.30
CA GLU A 45 11.46 -4.78 14.82
C GLU A 45 12.77 -4.36 14.16
N PHE A 46 12.93 -3.06 13.94
CA PHE A 46 14.18 -2.46 13.49
C PHE A 46 14.92 -1.88 14.69
N MET A 47 16.08 -2.46 15.01
CA MET A 47 16.84 -2.15 16.24
C MET A 47 18.09 -1.30 15.99
N TYR A 48 18.35 -0.89 14.74
CA TYR A 48 19.55 -0.14 14.39
C TYR A 48 19.29 1.36 14.43
N ASP A 49 20.34 2.13 14.70
CA ASP A 49 20.30 3.58 14.59
C ASP A 49 20.13 4.02 13.13
N LEU A 50 19.39 5.11 12.96
CA LEU A 50 19.23 5.78 11.68
C LEU A 50 19.29 7.30 11.84
N GLU A 51 19.77 7.95 10.80
CA GLU A 51 19.82 9.41 10.69
C GLU A 51 18.94 9.82 9.51
N ILE A 52 17.85 10.55 9.79
CA ILE A 52 17.03 11.18 8.74
C ILE A 52 17.86 12.27 8.07
N GLU A 53 17.97 12.19 6.74
CA GLU A 53 18.74 13.14 5.96
C GLU A 53 17.99 14.48 5.87
N ARG A 54 18.72 15.58 6.03
CA ARG A 54 18.18 16.94 5.99
C ARG A 54 18.82 17.73 4.86
N VAL A 55 18.06 18.66 4.31
CA VAL A 55 18.53 19.59 3.28
C VAL A 55 19.51 20.58 3.93
N ASN A 56 20.76 20.57 3.48
CA ASN A 56 21.77 21.53 3.90
C ASN A 56 21.59 22.84 3.13
N ASN A 57 20.64 23.66 3.56
CA ASN A 57 20.36 24.97 2.96
C ASN A 57 20.97 26.15 3.73
N GLY A 58 22.07 25.99 4.47
CA GLY A 58 22.78 27.11 5.15
C GLY A 58 21.99 27.91 6.21
N ASP A 59 20.67 27.75 6.29
CA ASP A 59 19.75 28.40 7.22
C ASP A 59 19.37 27.45 8.37
N ALA A 60 19.02 28.03 9.51
CA ALA A 60 18.74 27.35 10.78
C ALA A 60 17.54 26.38 10.76
N SER A 61 16.81 26.25 9.66
CA SER A 61 15.71 25.30 9.47
C SER A 61 16.07 24.29 8.38
N SER A 62 16.83 23.25 8.75
CA SER A 62 17.14 22.14 7.85
C SER A 62 15.92 21.20 7.75
N ALA A 63 15.16 21.34 6.66
CA ALA A 63 14.01 20.47 6.39
C ALA A 63 14.48 19.03 6.06
N SER A 64 13.76 18.02 6.53
CA SER A 64 14.04 16.62 6.18
C SER A 64 13.79 16.36 4.68
N ILE A 65 14.60 15.51 4.06
CA ILE A 65 14.39 15.09 2.67
C ILE A 65 13.24 14.08 2.62
N GLU A 66 12.15 14.48 1.98
CA GLU A 66 10.91 13.70 1.86
C GLU A 66 10.85 13.02 0.48
N PHE A 67 10.60 11.71 0.47
CA PHE A 67 10.27 10.96 -0.74
C PHE A 67 8.79 11.07 -1.12
N GLY A 68 7.92 11.28 -0.15
CA GLY A 68 6.50 11.50 -0.38
C GLY A 68 5.71 11.59 0.92
N ARG A 69 4.44 11.97 0.79
CA ARG A 69 3.51 12.14 1.91
C ARG A 69 2.12 11.70 1.52
N GLY A 70 1.53 10.90 2.40
CA GLY A 70 0.15 10.46 2.33
C GLY A 70 -0.70 11.07 3.44
N ALA A 71 -1.94 10.62 3.55
CA ALA A 71 -2.89 11.12 4.54
C ALA A 71 -2.47 10.84 5.99
N TRP A 72 -1.80 9.71 6.24
CA TRP A 72 -1.42 9.25 7.59
C TRP A 72 0.07 9.36 7.89
N SER A 73 0.93 9.50 6.89
CA SER A 73 2.38 9.40 7.07
C SER A 73 3.16 10.21 6.05
N ALA A 74 4.42 10.47 6.37
CA ALA A 74 5.42 10.96 5.43
C ALA A 74 6.58 9.97 5.36
N VAL A 75 7.19 9.85 4.18
CA VAL A 75 8.31 8.96 3.90
C VAL A 75 9.55 9.80 3.75
N TYR A 76 10.54 9.57 4.61
CA TYR A 76 11.79 10.32 4.63
C TYR A 76 12.95 9.48 4.13
N LYS A 77 13.94 10.15 3.52
CA LYS A 77 15.24 9.55 3.25
C LYS A 77 16.04 9.50 4.55
N ALA A 78 16.61 8.34 4.86
CA ALA A 78 17.50 8.18 6.00
C ALA A 78 18.72 7.33 5.63
N THR A 79 19.76 7.41 6.45
CA THR A 79 20.92 6.53 6.37
C THR A 79 21.06 5.73 7.65
N THR A 80 21.48 4.48 7.52
CA THR A 80 21.79 3.61 8.66
C THR A 80 23.17 2.99 8.47
N SER A 81 23.89 2.75 9.57
CA SER A 81 25.16 2.02 9.58
C SER A 81 24.97 0.51 9.44
N TRP A 82 23.72 0.04 9.44
CA TRP A 82 23.38 -1.36 9.20
C TRP A 82 23.82 -1.80 7.80
N THR A 83 24.56 -2.91 7.76
CA THR A 83 24.79 -3.66 6.54
C THR A 83 23.76 -4.79 6.48
N PRO A 84 23.07 -4.99 5.34
CA PRO A 84 22.23 -6.17 5.15
C PRO A 84 23.14 -7.41 5.18
N GLN A 85 23.39 -7.96 6.37
CA GLN A 85 24.14 -9.20 6.51
C GLN A 85 23.26 -10.37 6.08
N SER A 86 23.91 -11.24 5.29
CA SER A 86 23.47 -12.56 4.84
C SER A 86 22.52 -13.26 5.82
N LYS A 87 21.45 -13.83 5.26
CA LYS A 87 20.70 -15.03 5.70
C LYS A 87 20.74 -15.30 7.22
N PHE A 88 19.57 -15.18 7.85
CA PHE A 88 19.21 -15.71 9.17
C PHE A 88 20.02 -16.96 9.57
N ASN A 89 21.03 -16.82 10.42
CA ASN A 89 21.48 -17.92 11.28
C ASN A 89 21.01 -17.60 12.69
N HIS A 90 19.79 -18.05 13.00
CA HIS A 90 19.42 -18.33 14.38
C HIS A 90 20.25 -19.53 14.86
N SER A 91 21.33 -19.27 15.57
CA SER A 91 21.87 -20.20 16.55
C SER A 91 22.10 -19.44 17.85
N TYR A 92 21.20 -19.69 18.81
CA TYR A 92 21.47 -19.45 20.22
C TYR A 92 22.67 -20.29 20.63
N SER A 93 23.76 -19.65 21.06
CA SER A 93 24.81 -20.18 21.95
C SER A 93 26.17 -19.56 21.58
N GLY A 94 26.79 -18.83 22.51
CA GLY A 94 28.25 -18.64 22.49
C GLY A 94 28.72 -17.27 22.92
N SER A 95 29.37 -17.23 24.07
CA SER A 95 30.11 -16.16 24.74
C SER A 95 30.96 -15.26 23.82
N PRO A 96 31.28 -14.01 24.22
CA PRO A 96 32.02 -13.08 23.39
C PRO A 96 33.48 -13.53 23.23
N ILE A 97 33.84 -13.92 22.00
CA ILE A 97 35.23 -14.19 21.62
C ILE A 97 35.93 -12.84 21.41
N PHE A 98 36.89 -12.54 22.28
CA PHE A 98 37.83 -11.43 22.15
C PHE A 98 38.76 -11.68 20.96
N THR A 99 38.44 -11.13 19.79
CA THR A 99 39.42 -10.90 18.71
C THR A 99 39.82 -9.42 18.70
N PRO A 100 41.09 -9.08 18.39
CA PRO A 100 41.60 -7.71 18.41
C PRO A 100 40.82 -6.83 17.42
N PRO A 101 40.73 -5.50 17.64
CA PRO A 101 39.91 -4.64 16.81
C PRO A 101 40.45 -4.64 15.38
N HIS A 102 39.67 -5.23 14.47
CA HIS A 102 39.89 -5.05 13.05
C HIS A 102 39.84 -3.55 12.75
N SER A 103 40.84 -3.07 12.00
CA SER A 103 40.92 -1.72 11.44
C SER A 103 39.54 -1.26 10.92
N PRO A 104 39.16 0.03 11.05
CA PRO A 104 37.81 0.48 10.80
C PRO A 104 37.38 0.11 9.38
N VAL A 105 36.57 -0.94 9.27
CA VAL A 105 35.82 -1.21 8.05
C VAL A 105 34.92 0.01 7.89
N PRO A 106 35.01 0.80 6.81
CA PRO A 106 34.11 1.91 6.63
C PRO A 106 32.70 1.36 6.69
N SER A 107 31.98 1.67 7.77
CA SER A 107 30.60 1.26 7.98
C SER A 107 29.81 1.76 6.78
N ARG A 108 29.43 0.84 5.88
CA ARG A 108 28.69 1.18 4.66
C ARG A 108 27.35 1.76 5.11
N ARG A 109 27.20 3.07 4.94
CA ARG A 109 25.91 3.73 5.16
C ARG A 109 24.94 3.29 4.08
N THR A 110 23.89 2.59 4.49
CA THR A 110 22.82 2.15 3.60
C THR A 110 21.71 3.20 3.60
N VAL A 111 21.25 3.60 2.42
CA VAL A 111 20.10 4.52 2.28
C VAL A 111 18.81 3.72 2.44
N VAL A 112 17.93 4.18 3.33
CA VAL A 112 16.63 3.58 3.63
C VAL A 112 15.52 4.62 3.54
N ALA A 113 14.29 4.13 3.35
CA ALA A 113 13.08 4.94 3.41
C ALA A 113 12.41 4.72 4.77
N VAL A 114 12.07 5.81 5.47
CA VAL A 114 11.43 5.77 6.78
C VAL A 114 10.03 6.38 6.68
N LYS A 115 9.00 5.54 6.75
CA LYS A 115 7.60 5.98 6.79
C LYS A 115 7.21 6.26 8.23
N SER A 116 7.03 7.52 8.58
CA SER A 116 6.71 7.97 9.94
C SER A 116 5.30 8.54 10.01
N PRO A 117 4.58 8.34 11.12
CA PRO A 117 3.22 8.85 11.26
C PRO A 117 3.21 10.38 11.26
N LEU A 118 2.08 10.96 10.87
CA LEU A 118 1.80 12.40 11.02
C LEU A 118 0.79 12.62 12.15
N PRO A 119 1.17 12.38 13.43
CA PRO A 119 0.24 12.41 14.56
C PRO A 119 -0.37 13.79 14.81
N SER A 120 0.32 14.86 14.36
CA SER A 120 -0.19 16.23 14.42
C SER A 120 -1.40 16.46 13.51
N LEU A 121 -1.58 15.65 12.46
CA LEU A 121 -2.72 15.73 11.54
C LEU A 121 -3.76 14.63 11.79
N ARG A 122 -3.34 13.46 12.30
CA ARG A 122 -4.19 12.26 12.38
C ARG A 122 -3.85 11.38 13.58
N ARG A 123 -4.78 11.28 14.54
CA ARG A 123 -4.62 10.40 15.73
C ARG A 123 -4.66 8.91 15.39
N ASP A 124 -5.28 8.55 14.27
CA ASP A 124 -5.39 7.19 13.72
C ASP A 124 -4.14 6.75 12.95
N ALA A 125 -3.16 7.63 12.72
CA ALA A 125 -1.95 7.30 11.96
C ALA A 125 -1.11 6.18 12.58
N GLN A 126 -0.96 6.16 13.91
CA GLN A 126 -0.14 5.15 14.59
C GLN A 126 -0.75 3.74 14.50
N PRO A 127 -2.05 3.52 14.81
CA PRO A 127 -2.71 2.23 14.58
C PRO A 127 -2.58 1.74 13.14
N VAL A 128 -2.75 2.62 12.14
CA VAL A 128 -2.62 2.27 10.72
C VAL A 128 -1.20 1.79 10.39
N LEU A 129 -0.16 2.52 10.80
CA LEU A 129 1.23 2.12 10.55
C LEU A 129 1.61 0.84 11.31
N ARG A 130 1.04 0.61 12.49
CA ARG A 130 1.24 -0.64 13.23
C ARG A 130 0.58 -1.83 12.53
N SER A 131 -0.62 -1.65 11.97
CA SER A 131 -1.27 -2.66 11.13
C SER A 131 -0.44 -2.97 9.88
N GLU A 132 0.04 -1.93 9.20
CA GLU A 132 0.93 -2.05 8.04
C GLU A 132 2.23 -2.82 8.40
N ALA A 133 2.85 -2.50 9.54
CA ALA A 133 4.03 -3.22 10.05
C ALA A 133 3.77 -4.72 10.21
N TRP A 134 2.58 -5.07 10.69
CA TRP A 134 2.19 -6.45 10.89
C TRP A 134 2.03 -7.19 9.56
N ILE A 135 1.34 -6.58 8.58
CA ILE A 135 1.22 -7.13 7.22
C ILE A 135 2.59 -7.30 6.58
N LEU A 136 3.46 -6.28 6.64
CA LEU A 136 4.81 -6.36 6.09
C LEU A 136 5.67 -7.41 6.80
N SER A 137 5.48 -7.63 8.10
CA SER A 137 6.13 -8.72 8.82
C SER A 137 5.67 -10.10 8.33
N LEU A 138 4.41 -10.25 7.93
CA LEU A 138 3.92 -11.49 7.32
C LEU A 138 4.51 -11.71 5.93
N VAL A 139 4.52 -10.67 5.10
CA VAL A 139 5.14 -10.65 3.77
C VAL A 139 6.61 -11.05 3.86
N THR A 140 7.37 -10.47 4.81
CA THR A 140 8.79 -10.80 5.00
C THR A 140 8.99 -12.27 5.38
N ARG A 141 8.15 -12.85 6.24
CA ARG A 141 8.25 -14.25 6.66
C ARG A 141 7.78 -15.26 5.62
N ALA A 142 6.90 -14.84 4.70
CA ALA A 142 6.42 -15.70 3.61
C ALA A 142 7.46 -15.87 2.48
N ARG A 143 8.54 -15.09 2.49
CA ARG A 143 9.68 -15.27 1.58
C ARG A 143 10.41 -16.55 1.98
N THR A 144 10.50 -17.51 1.06
CA THR A 144 11.27 -18.74 1.29
C THR A 144 12.72 -18.52 0.84
N ASP A 145 13.67 -19.24 1.46
CA ASP A 145 15.12 -19.11 1.19
C ASP A 145 15.57 -19.62 -0.20
N ASP A 146 14.63 -19.97 -1.08
CA ASP A 146 14.93 -20.40 -2.44
C ASP A 146 15.51 -19.24 -3.25
N GLU A 147 16.74 -19.43 -3.73
CA GLU A 147 17.64 -18.40 -4.28
C GLU A 147 17.16 -17.71 -5.57
N HIS A 148 15.93 -17.97 -6.02
CA HIS A 148 15.38 -17.44 -7.27
C HIS A 148 14.04 -16.70 -7.11
N GLN A 149 13.58 -16.39 -5.88
CA GLN A 149 12.31 -15.69 -5.73
C GLN A 149 12.40 -14.21 -6.16
N GLN A 150 11.70 -13.91 -7.24
CA GLN A 150 11.32 -12.56 -7.62
C GLN A 150 10.72 -11.86 -6.42
N GLN A 151 11.33 -10.75 -6.03
CA GLN A 151 10.82 -9.92 -4.96
C GLN A 151 9.69 -9.05 -5.54
N TYR A 152 8.46 -9.22 -5.03
CA TYR A 152 7.29 -8.49 -5.51
C TYR A 152 6.88 -7.32 -4.63
N VAL A 153 7.47 -7.19 -3.44
CA VAL A 153 7.14 -6.16 -2.45
C VAL A 153 8.41 -5.45 -2.02
N VAL A 154 8.33 -4.12 -1.84
CA VAL A 154 9.45 -3.33 -1.32
C VAL A 154 9.98 -3.97 -0.03
N PRO A 155 11.29 -4.26 0.08
CA PRO A 155 11.81 -4.90 1.28
C PRO A 155 11.57 -4.06 2.53
N PHE A 156 10.94 -4.70 3.51
CA PHE A 156 10.73 -4.19 4.85
C PHE A 156 11.86 -4.63 5.77
N HIS A 157 12.52 -3.68 6.42
CA HIS A 157 13.63 -3.91 7.34
C HIS A 157 13.18 -3.97 8.80
N GLY A 158 12.06 -3.36 9.14
CA GLY A 158 11.42 -3.51 10.44
C GLY A 158 10.65 -2.28 10.89
N TYR A 159 9.95 -2.43 12.00
CA TYR A 159 9.19 -1.39 12.68
C TYR A 159 9.98 -0.81 13.85
N MET A 160 9.90 0.50 14.06
CA MET A 160 10.50 1.18 15.21
C MET A 160 9.42 1.53 16.23
N PRO A 161 9.32 0.82 17.37
CA PRO A 161 8.29 1.08 18.37
C PRO A 161 8.33 2.49 18.95
N ALA A 162 9.53 3.05 19.15
CA ALA A 162 9.71 4.36 19.78
C ALA A 162 9.13 5.53 18.97
N SER A 163 9.16 5.44 17.63
CA SER A 163 8.66 6.48 16.73
C SER A 163 7.41 6.06 15.94
N HIS A 164 6.97 4.82 16.11
CA HIS A 164 5.93 4.16 15.31
C HIS A 164 6.22 4.20 13.79
N SER A 165 7.49 4.13 13.40
CA SER A 165 7.92 4.25 12.00
C SER A 165 8.20 2.90 11.35
N LEU A 166 8.06 2.83 10.02
CA LEU A 166 8.46 1.68 9.20
C LEU A 166 9.78 1.99 8.49
N VAL A 167 10.71 1.05 8.53
CA VAL A 167 11.98 1.15 7.79
C VAL A 167 11.95 0.18 6.62
N MET A 168 12.19 0.70 5.42
CA MET A 168 12.09 -0.04 4.16
C MET A 168 13.27 0.30 3.25
N GLN A 169 13.54 -0.53 2.24
CA GLN A 169 14.52 -0.19 1.21
C GLN A 169 14.08 1.09 0.49
N ALA A 170 15.02 2.02 0.30
CA ALA A 170 14.77 3.22 -0.49
C ALA A 170 14.73 2.86 -1.99
N ILE A 171 13.57 3.04 -2.62
CA ILE A 171 13.37 2.85 -4.05
C ILE A 171 12.78 4.14 -4.62
N PRO A 172 13.57 4.94 -5.37
CA PRO A 172 13.23 6.33 -5.63
C PRO A 172 12.26 6.55 -6.81
N LEU A 173 12.01 5.53 -7.64
CA LEU A 173 11.19 5.66 -8.85
C LEU A 173 9.82 5.02 -8.64
N LEU A 174 8.76 5.79 -8.87
CA LEU A 174 7.38 5.30 -8.89
C LEU A 174 6.99 4.88 -10.31
N LEU A 175 6.09 3.91 -10.41
CA LEU A 175 5.49 3.53 -11.69
C LEU A 175 4.69 4.68 -12.31
N SER A 176 3.97 5.48 -11.51
CA SER A 176 3.26 6.68 -12.01
C SER A 176 4.19 7.66 -12.73
N THR A 177 5.29 8.04 -12.08
CA THR A 177 6.31 8.93 -12.66
C THR A 177 6.89 8.34 -13.95
N HIS A 178 7.19 7.04 -13.95
CA HIS A 178 7.69 6.38 -15.15
C HIS A 178 6.68 6.38 -16.30
N ILE A 179 5.41 6.11 -16.03
CA ILE A 179 4.34 6.14 -17.05
C ILE A 179 4.22 7.54 -17.64
N GLU A 180 4.22 8.58 -16.81
CA GLU A 180 4.12 9.99 -17.22
C GLU A 180 5.32 10.41 -18.08
N GLU A 181 6.55 10.09 -17.66
CA GLU A 181 7.76 10.33 -18.45
C GLU A 181 7.71 9.64 -19.82
N ARG A 182 7.28 8.37 -19.84
CA ARG A 182 7.15 7.61 -21.09
C ARG A 182 6.04 8.15 -21.97
N ALA A 183 4.95 8.64 -21.40
CA ALA A 183 3.86 9.28 -22.13
C ALA A 183 4.34 10.58 -22.80
N GLU A 184 5.10 11.41 -22.09
CA GLU A 184 5.71 12.62 -22.64
C GLU A 184 6.69 12.31 -23.77
N ILE A 185 7.54 11.29 -23.61
CA ILE A 185 8.43 10.84 -24.68
C ILE A 185 7.64 10.38 -25.91
N ALA A 186 6.56 9.62 -25.70
CA ALA A 186 5.71 9.13 -26.78
C ALA A 186 4.94 10.25 -27.51
N LYS A 187 4.55 11.32 -26.80
CA LYS A 187 3.97 12.53 -27.42
C LYS A 187 4.98 13.25 -28.31
N ARG A 188 6.24 13.37 -27.87
CA ARG A 188 7.32 14.05 -28.63
C ARG A 188 7.76 13.26 -29.87
N HIS A 189 7.74 11.94 -29.80
CA HIS A 189 8.15 11.03 -30.89
C HIS A 189 6.93 10.38 -31.56
N PHE A 190 5.82 11.11 -31.63
CA PHE A 190 4.58 10.59 -32.18
C PHE A 190 4.76 10.17 -33.65
N SER A 191 4.37 8.94 -33.95
CA SER A 191 4.38 8.37 -35.30
C SER A 191 3.19 7.43 -35.48
N THR A 192 2.70 7.31 -36.72
CA THR A 192 1.67 6.33 -37.08
C THR A 192 2.11 4.89 -36.83
N LYS A 193 3.42 4.61 -36.79
CA LYS A 193 3.94 3.29 -36.46
C LYS A 193 3.73 2.91 -34.99
N THR A 194 3.81 3.88 -34.08
CA THR A 194 3.79 3.66 -32.62
C THR A 194 2.46 4.07 -31.98
N MET A 195 1.49 4.55 -32.76
CA MET A 195 0.20 5.04 -32.26
C MET A 195 -0.70 3.95 -31.66
N PHE A 196 -0.50 2.69 -32.09
CA PHE A 196 -1.25 1.53 -31.61
C PHE A 196 -0.55 0.76 -30.48
N GLU A 197 0.70 1.14 -30.18
CA GLU A 197 1.46 0.50 -29.12
C GLU A 197 1.15 1.12 -27.76
N PRO A 198 1.23 0.33 -26.68
CA PRO A 198 1.30 0.86 -25.32
C PRO A 198 2.41 1.91 -25.19
N VAL A 199 2.24 2.87 -24.29
CA VAL A 199 3.27 3.89 -24.00
C VAL A 199 4.61 3.29 -23.57
N LEU A 200 4.57 2.15 -22.86
CA LEU A 200 5.78 1.43 -22.48
C LEU A 200 6.40 0.60 -23.62
N SER A 201 5.78 0.52 -24.81
CA SER A 201 5.92 -0.53 -25.83
C SER A 201 5.28 -1.86 -25.44
N SER A 202 4.95 -2.69 -26.42
CA SER A 202 4.28 -3.98 -26.20
C SER A 202 5.11 -4.96 -25.36
N ALA A 203 6.43 -5.01 -25.57
CA ALA A 203 7.31 -5.95 -24.86
C ALA A 203 7.45 -5.56 -23.38
N HIS A 204 7.79 -4.30 -23.09
CA HIS A 204 7.92 -3.83 -21.71
C HIS A 204 6.59 -3.85 -20.97
N TRP A 205 5.48 -3.50 -21.64
CA TRP A 205 4.16 -3.55 -21.02
C TRP A 205 3.79 -4.99 -20.64
N ARG A 206 4.10 -5.98 -21.49
CA ARG A 206 3.86 -7.40 -21.18
C ARG A 206 4.71 -7.89 -20.01
N ASP A 207 6.00 -7.54 -19.95
CA ASP A 207 6.87 -7.90 -18.83
C ASP A 207 6.39 -7.24 -17.52
N LEU A 208 6.03 -5.95 -17.55
CA LEU A 208 5.40 -5.28 -16.40
C LEU A 208 4.11 -6.00 -15.95
N ALA A 209 3.22 -6.33 -16.89
CA ALA A 209 1.98 -7.05 -16.60
C ALA A 209 2.26 -8.42 -15.96
N ALA A 210 3.21 -9.18 -16.50
CA ALA A 210 3.60 -10.46 -15.94
C ALA A 210 4.13 -10.33 -14.50
N GLN A 211 5.00 -9.35 -14.24
CA GLN A 211 5.53 -9.10 -12.89
C GLN A 211 4.44 -8.76 -11.88
N LEU A 212 3.54 -7.84 -12.22
CA LEU A 212 2.47 -7.42 -11.32
C LEU A 212 1.44 -8.53 -11.10
N ILE A 213 1.04 -9.24 -12.14
CA ILE A 213 0.11 -10.38 -12.02
C ILE A 213 0.70 -11.48 -11.15
N ASN A 214 1.99 -11.82 -11.33
CA ASN A 214 2.67 -12.81 -10.52
C ASN A 214 2.81 -12.35 -9.05
N GLY A 215 3.14 -11.07 -8.84
CA GLY A 215 3.23 -10.51 -7.50
C GLY A 215 1.90 -10.48 -6.76
N LEU A 216 0.81 -10.15 -7.46
CA LEU A 216 -0.53 -10.19 -6.88
C LEU A 216 -0.97 -11.61 -6.56
N LYS A 217 -0.71 -12.57 -7.48
CA LYS A 217 -0.97 -13.99 -7.24
C LYS A 217 -0.20 -14.51 -6.02
N TRP A 218 1.05 -14.07 -5.83
CA TRP A 218 1.85 -14.42 -4.65
C TRP A 218 1.28 -13.81 -3.36
N LEU A 219 0.94 -12.51 -3.37
CA LEU A 219 0.29 -11.84 -2.23
C LEU A 219 -1.01 -12.56 -1.83
N HIS A 220 -1.84 -12.89 -2.81
CA HIS A 220 -3.13 -13.52 -2.58
C HIS A 220 -2.99 -14.98 -2.14
N GLY A 221 -2.28 -15.80 -2.91
CA GLY A 221 -2.24 -17.25 -2.71
C GLY A 221 -1.20 -17.73 -1.68
N THR A 222 -0.07 -17.03 -1.55
CA THR A 222 1.02 -17.45 -0.65
C THR A 222 0.98 -16.70 0.68
N VAL A 223 0.77 -15.37 0.65
CA VAL A 223 0.79 -14.55 1.88
C VAL A 223 -0.59 -14.51 2.56
N GLY A 224 -1.67 -14.61 1.78
CA GLY A 224 -3.05 -14.50 2.27
C GLY A 224 -3.43 -13.05 2.62
N VAL A 225 -2.94 -12.09 1.83
CA VAL A 225 -3.16 -10.64 2.03
C VAL A 225 -3.87 -10.03 0.83
N VAL A 226 -4.88 -9.19 1.09
CA VAL A 226 -5.45 -8.25 0.12
C VAL A 226 -4.73 -6.92 0.28
N HIS A 227 -4.27 -6.32 -0.82
CA HIS A 227 -3.53 -5.06 -0.78
C HIS A 227 -4.44 -3.85 -0.55
N GLY A 228 -5.58 -3.78 -1.25
CA GLY A 228 -6.64 -2.81 -1.01
C GLY A 228 -6.45 -1.40 -1.58
N ASP A 229 -5.30 -1.08 -2.18
CA ASP A 229 -5.05 0.22 -2.82
C ASP A 229 -4.01 0.10 -3.94
N ILE A 230 -4.24 -0.81 -4.89
CA ILE A 230 -3.35 -1.02 -6.04
C ILE A 230 -3.54 0.11 -7.04
N LYS A 231 -2.46 0.85 -7.32
CA LYS A 231 -2.43 1.95 -8.29
C LYS A 231 -0.98 2.24 -8.70
N PRO A 232 -0.72 2.95 -9.82
CA PRO A 232 0.64 3.30 -10.24
C PRO A 232 1.49 4.02 -9.18
N HIS A 233 0.86 4.77 -8.27
CA HIS A 233 1.52 5.50 -7.19
C HIS A 233 2.00 4.60 -6.03
N ASN A 234 1.47 3.38 -5.93
CA ASN A 234 1.81 2.42 -4.88
C ASN A 234 2.67 1.27 -5.43
N ILE A 235 3.28 1.48 -6.61
CA ILE A 235 4.22 0.53 -7.23
C ILE A 235 5.54 1.26 -7.46
N LEU A 236 6.62 0.73 -6.89
CA LEU A 236 7.97 1.25 -7.05
C LEU A 236 8.75 0.43 -8.06
N LEU A 237 9.66 1.07 -8.78
CA LEU A 237 10.47 0.47 -9.83
C LEU A 237 11.94 0.40 -9.39
N ARG A 238 12.44 -0.82 -9.19
CA ARG A 238 13.86 -1.07 -8.89
C ARG A 238 14.59 -1.46 -10.16
N ARG A 239 15.69 -0.77 -10.49
CA ARG A 239 16.48 -1.11 -11.68
C ARG A 239 17.12 -2.49 -11.55
N ARG A 240 16.97 -3.34 -12.56
CA ARG A 240 17.58 -4.68 -12.61
C ARG A 240 19.10 -4.59 -12.78
N GLU A 241 19.83 -5.52 -12.18
CA GLU A 241 21.31 -5.55 -12.23
C GLU A 241 21.84 -5.88 -13.64
N CYS A 242 21.14 -6.71 -14.42
CA CYS A 242 21.51 -6.99 -15.81
C CYS A 242 21.51 -5.73 -16.70
N ALA A 243 20.68 -4.73 -16.39
CA ALA A 243 20.68 -3.44 -17.08
C ALA A 243 21.88 -2.54 -16.72
N ARG A 244 22.78 -3.00 -15.83
CA ARG A 244 24.03 -2.33 -15.47
C ARG A 244 25.25 -2.96 -16.14
N SER A 245 25.15 -4.21 -16.59
CA SER A 245 26.28 -4.97 -17.15
C SER A 245 26.51 -4.76 -18.65
N GLY A 246 25.71 -3.94 -19.32
CA GLY A 246 25.89 -3.61 -20.75
C GLY A 246 25.72 -4.79 -21.71
N CYS A 247 25.28 -5.96 -21.22
CA CYS A 247 24.87 -7.06 -22.09
C CYS A 247 23.55 -6.70 -22.76
N ASP A 248 23.45 -6.94 -24.08
CA ASP A 248 22.29 -6.70 -24.94
C ASP A 248 21.05 -7.52 -24.55
N ALA A 249 20.51 -7.33 -23.34
CA ALA A 249 19.19 -7.78 -22.94
C ALA A 249 18.17 -6.67 -23.31
N ALA A 250 18.11 -6.33 -24.59
CA ALA A 250 17.32 -5.22 -25.12
C ALA A 250 15.82 -5.54 -25.34
N GLU A 251 15.31 -6.68 -24.86
CA GLU A 251 13.94 -7.12 -25.15
C GLU A 251 12.96 -7.03 -23.96
N GLY A 252 13.42 -6.73 -22.75
CA GLY A 252 12.60 -6.80 -21.52
C GLY A 252 12.47 -5.49 -20.74
N PHE A 253 11.50 -5.42 -19.83
CA PHE A 253 11.34 -4.26 -18.94
C PHE A 253 12.52 -4.18 -17.98
N GLN A 254 13.19 -3.02 -17.92
CA GLN A 254 14.47 -2.85 -17.21
C GLN A 254 14.34 -2.74 -15.68
N TYR A 255 13.13 -2.87 -15.15
CA TYR A 255 12.82 -2.71 -13.73
C TYR A 255 12.10 -3.93 -13.17
N ASP A 256 12.33 -4.19 -11.89
CA ASP A 256 11.45 -4.97 -11.04
C ASP A 256 10.34 -4.05 -10.52
N ALA A 257 9.08 -4.44 -10.73
CA ALA A 257 7.92 -3.75 -10.19
C ALA A 257 7.57 -4.28 -8.79
N LEU A 258 7.50 -3.39 -7.80
CA LEU A 258 7.37 -3.72 -6.38
C LEU A 258 6.16 -3.04 -5.77
N TYR A 259 5.24 -3.83 -5.21
CA TYR A 259 4.12 -3.32 -4.42
C TYR A 259 4.62 -2.59 -3.17
N ALA A 260 4.01 -1.46 -2.86
CA ALA A 260 4.31 -0.58 -1.74
C ALA A 260 3.00 -0.07 -1.12
N ASP A 261 3.12 0.57 0.05
CA ASP A 261 1.99 1.16 0.79
C ASP A 261 0.90 0.14 1.16
N PHE A 262 1.15 -0.61 2.24
CA PHE A 262 0.23 -1.64 2.75
C PHE A 262 -0.69 -1.06 3.84
N SER A 263 -0.93 0.26 3.84
CA SER A 263 -1.75 0.94 4.85
C SER A 263 -3.23 0.53 4.81
N SER A 264 -3.74 0.17 3.62
CA SER A 264 -5.10 -0.37 3.41
C SER A 264 -5.14 -1.91 3.36
N ALA A 265 -4.00 -2.58 3.55
CA ALA A 265 -3.90 -4.02 3.40
C ALA A 265 -4.43 -4.75 4.63
N HIS A 266 -5.01 -5.93 4.41
CA HIS A 266 -5.52 -6.76 5.48
C HIS A 266 -5.41 -8.24 5.15
N ARG A 267 -5.47 -9.09 6.17
CA ARG A 267 -5.48 -10.54 6.00
C ARG A 267 -6.85 -11.03 5.57
N MET A 268 -6.83 -12.05 4.71
CA MET A 268 -8.05 -12.79 4.38
C MET A 268 -8.56 -13.48 5.64
N SER A 269 -9.83 -13.25 5.97
CA SER A 269 -10.48 -14.06 7.00
C SER A 269 -10.54 -15.51 6.51
N PRO A 270 -10.19 -16.51 7.34
CA PRO A 270 -10.23 -17.93 6.95
C PRO A 270 -11.64 -18.47 6.65
N SER A 271 -12.68 -17.62 6.67
CA SER A 271 -14.08 -18.00 6.51
C SER A 271 -14.70 -17.71 5.13
N SER A 272 -13.92 -17.38 4.10
CA SER A 272 -14.46 -17.13 2.74
C SER A 272 -14.13 -18.21 1.70
N SER A 273 -13.50 -19.31 2.09
CA SER A 273 -13.45 -20.52 1.27
C SER A 273 -14.69 -21.38 1.54
N SER A 274 -15.53 -21.54 0.51
CA SER A 274 -16.71 -22.41 0.39
C SER A 274 -17.98 -22.03 1.18
N SER A 275 -18.87 -21.30 0.51
CA SER A 275 -20.30 -21.62 0.56
C SER A 275 -20.90 -21.49 -0.84
N SER A 276 -20.74 -22.57 -1.60
CA SER A 276 -21.61 -22.89 -2.73
C SER A 276 -23.05 -22.95 -2.23
N SER A 277 -23.90 -22.21 -2.93
CA SER A 277 -25.36 -22.23 -2.91
C SER A 277 -25.99 -23.60 -2.65
N SER A 278 -26.97 -23.64 -1.74
CA SER A 278 -28.19 -24.42 -1.91
C SER A 278 -29.34 -23.70 -1.19
N PRO A 279 -30.47 -23.42 -1.88
CA PRO A 279 -31.65 -22.84 -1.27
C PRO A 279 -32.53 -23.96 -0.73
N SER A 280 -32.87 -23.91 0.57
CA SER A 280 -33.98 -24.69 1.10
C SER A 280 -34.86 -23.78 1.94
N SER A 281 -36.04 -23.53 1.39
CA SER A 281 -37.21 -22.95 2.03
C SER A 281 -37.72 -23.81 3.20
N SER A 282 -38.00 -23.18 4.34
CA SER A 282 -39.17 -23.53 5.16
C SER A 282 -39.50 -22.39 6.13
N SER A 283 -40.71 -21.87 5.97
CA SER A 283 -41.51 -21.06 6.88
C SER A 283 -41.61 -21.65 8.29
N TYR A 284 -41.57 -20.82 9.34
CA TYR A 284 -42.56 -20.72 10.42
C TYR A 284 -42.24 -19.55 11.39
N ASP A 285 -43.29 -19.09 12.07
CA ASP A 285 -43.49 -17.82 12.77
C ASP A 285 -42.77 -17.61 14.12
N GLY A 286 -42.57 -16.33 14.46
CA GLY A 286 -42.84 -15.71 15.77
C GLY A 286 -42.02 -16.10 17.01
N GLU A 287 -41.23 -15.15 17.54
CA GLU A 287 -41.45 -14.53 18.86
C GLU A 287 -40.31 -13.56 19.23
N GLU A 288 -40.68 -12.51 19.97
CA GLU A 288 -39.84 -11.43 20.48
C GLU A 288 -38.91 -11.94 21.61
N GLY A 289 -37.68 -11.42 21.66
CA GLY A 289 -36.72 -11.71 22.72
C GLY A 289 -35.60 -10.67 22.76
N GLU A 290 -35.57 -9.92 23.85
CA GLU A 290 -34.65 -8.82 24.16
C GLU A 290 -33.19 -9.28 24.34
N GLU A 291 -32.29 -8.41 23.88
CA GLU A 291 -30.93 -8.10 24.34
C GLU A 291 -30.15 -9.12 25.20
N GLN A 292 -29.08 -9.69 24.61
CA GLN A 292 -27.81 -9.89 25.32
C GLN A 292 -26.63 -9.55 24.40
N GLU A 293 -26.18 -8.31 24.49
CA GLU A 293 -24.99 -7.76 23.85
C GLU A 293 -23.76 -8.06 24.72
N GLN A 294 -23.15 -9.25 24.60
CA GLN A 294 -21.85 -9.55 25.22
C GLN A 294 -21.01 -10.46 24.33
N GLY A 295 -20.03 -9.86 23.65
CA GLY A 295 -19.07 -10.60 22.83
C GLY A 295 -18.41 -9.76 21.74
N LYS A 296 -17.93 -8.54 22.04
CA LYS A 296 -17.03 -7.80 21.14
C LYS A 296 -15.69 -8.53 21.07
N SER A 297 -15.59 -9.54 20.21
CA SER A 297 -14.30 -9.96 19.68
C SER A 297 -13.63 -8.74 19.05
N GLN A 298 -12.38 -8.48 19.45
CA GLN A 298 -11.48 -7.52 18.84
C GLN A 298 -11.27 -7.89 17.36
N VAL A 299 -12.22 -7.56 16.50
CA VAL A 299 -11.96 -7.38 15.08
C VAL A 299 -11.14 -6.11 15.01
N ALA A 300 -9.87 -6.26 14.59
CA ALA A 300 -8.99 -5.14 14.33
C ALA A 300 -9.77 -4.09 13.53
N ASP A 301 -9.94 -2.92 14.13
CA ASP A 301 -10.58 -1.75 13.55
C ASP A 301 -9.90 -1.51 12.19
N ALA A 302 -10.60 -1.88 11.12
CA ALA A 302 -10.11 -1.75 9.76
C ALA A 302 -10.03 -0.23 9.51
N GLY A 303 -8.83 0.32 9.64
CA GLY A 303 -8.56 1.73 9.41
C GLY A 303 -9.26 2.18 8.13
N ALA A 304 -10.02 3.27 8.22
CA ALA A 304 -10.83 3.78 7.13
C ALA A 304 -10.02 3.80 5.83
N SER A 305 -10.31 2.87 4.90
CA SER A 305 -9.60 2.78 3.64
C SER A 305 -9.86 4.05 2.85
N ALA A 306 -8.82 4.85 2.62
CA ALA A 306 -8.91 5.99 1.71
C ALA A 306 -9.01 5.43 0.29
N LEU A 307 -10.24 5.24 -0.18
CA LEU A 307 -10.48 4.79 -1.54
C LEU A 307 -9.86 5.78 -2.52
N THR A 308 -9.11 5.26 -3.49
CA THR A 308 -8.64 6.03 -4.65
C THR A 308 -9.66 5.84 -5.78
N PRO A 309 -10.64 6.76 -5.98
CA PRO A 309 -11.81 6.46 -6.79
C PRO A 309 -11.50 5.97 -8.20
N PRO A 310 -10.51 6.53 -8.94
CA PRO A 310 -10.19 6.06 -10.28
C PRO A 310 -9.77 4.59 -10.37
N PHE A 311 -9.28 3.99 -9.28
CA PHE A 311 -8.80 2.60 -9.24
C PHE A 311 -9.69 1.69 -8.39
N ALA A 312 -10.64 2.26 -7.64
CA ALA A 312 -11.53 1.50 -6.77
C ALA A 312 -12.55 0.71 -7.60
N ALA A 313 -12.79 -0.54 -7.18
CA ALA A 313 -13.78 -1.38 -7.81
C ALA A 313 -15.22 -0.85 -7.56
N PRO A 314 -16.15 -0.98 -8.53
CA PRO A 314 -17.49 -0.41 -8.43
C PRO A 314 -18.26 -0.78 -7.16
N GLU A 315 -18.10 -2.02 -6.68
CA GLU A 315 -18.73 -2.50 -5.45
C GLU A 315 -18.29 -1.75 -4.19
N LEU A 316 -17.06 -1.20 -4.19
CA LEU A 316 -16.52 -0.36 -3.11
C LEU A 316 -17.01 1.08 -3.19
N MET A 317 -17.67 1.47 -4.28
CA MET A 317 -18.13 2.84 -4.53
C MET A 317 -19.65 3.02 -4.35
N THR A 318 -20.32 2.04 -3.77
CA THR A 318 -21.75 2.11 -3.44
C THR A 318 -22.00 3.08 -2.28
N VAL A 319 -23.21 3.65 -2.22
CA VAL A 319 -23.59 4.54 -1.10
C VAL A 319 -23.51 3.80 0.24
N ALA A 320 -23.80 2.50 0.26
CA ALA A 320 -23.63 1.64 1.42
C ALA A 320 -22.15 1.50 1.83
N ALA A 321 -21.25 1.25 0.87
CA ALA A 321 -19.80 1.20 1.11
C ALA A 321 -19.22 2.54 1.59
N MET A 322 -19.74 3.66 1.08
CA MET A 322 -19.28 5.00 1.47
C MET A 322 -19.81 5.44 2.85
N LYS A 323 -20.99 4.94 3.25
CA LYS A 323 -21.60 5.23 4.56
C LYS A 323 -21.17 4.25 5.65
N SER A 324 -20.76 3.05 5.27
CA SER A 324 -20.37 1.97 6.18
C SER A 324 -18.88 1.70 5.98
N ALA A 325 -18.06 2.05 6.96
CA ALA A 325 -16.60 1.81 6.95
C ALA A 325 -16.20 0.31 6.97
N THR A 326 -17.13 -0.59 6.68
CA THR A 326 -17.07 -2.03 6.96
C THR A 326 -17.08 -2.92 5.72
N ILE A 327 -17.03 -2.38 4.49
CA ILE A 327 -16.79 -3.23 3.31
C ILE A 327 -15.27 -3.31 3.08
N PRO A 328 -14.60 -4.38 3.55
CA PRO A 328 -13.19 -4.56 3.25
C PRO A 328 -13.00 -4.76 1.75
N THR A 329 -11.86 -4.30 1.25
CA THR A 329 -11.39 -4.64 -0.09
C THR A 329 -11.30 -6.17 -0.22
N THR A 330 -11.46 -6.68 -1.43
CA THR A 330 -11.44 -8.11 -1.71
C THR A 330 -10.35 -8.45 -2.72
N LEU A 331 -10.09 -9.75 -2.88
CA LEU A 331 -9.29 -10.28 -3.98
C LEU A 331 -9.72 -9.74 -5.34
N ALA A 332 -11.04 -9.74 -5.58
CA ALA A 332 -11.62 -9.28 -6.84
C ALA A 332 -11.50 -7.77 -7.03
N SER A 333 -11.49 -6.98 -5.95
CA SER A 333 -11.24 -5.53 -6.06
C SER A 333 -9.77 -5.23 -6.34
N ASP A 334 -8.82 -6.02 -5.80
CA ASP A 334 -7.40 -5.91 -6.15
C ASP A 334 -7.16 -6.26 -7.63
N ILE A 335 -7.81 -7.31 -8.15
CA ILE A 335 -7.75 -7.68 -9.57
C ILE A 335 -8.25 -6.54 -10.45
N PHE A 336 -9.38 -5.93 -10.08
CA PHE A 336 -9.94 -4.77 -10.78
C PHE A 336 -8.95 -3.59 -10.79
N ALA A 337 -8.41 -3.23 -9.62
CA ALA A 337 -7.47 -2.13 -9.45
C ALA A 337 -6.15 -2.36 -10.23
N LEU A 338 -5.67 -3.61 -10.28
CA LEU A 338 -4.54 -3.98 -11.12
C LEU A 338 -4.87 -3.87 -12.61
N GLY A 339 -6.07 -4.26 -13.04
CA GLY A 339 -6.55 -4.05 -14.41
C GLY A 339 -6.47 -2.58 -14.84
N LEU A 340 -6.94 -1.66 -13.99
CA LEU A 340 -6.86 -0.22 -14.25
C LEU A 340 -5.44 0.33 -14.17
N THR A 341 -4.59 -0.23 -13.30
CA THR A 341 -3.16 0.10 -13.25
C THR A 341 -2.44 -0.27 -14.56
N LEU A 342 -2.74 -1.44 -15.13
CA LEU A 342 -2.19 -1.86 -16.42
C LEU A 342 -2.73 -1.05 -17.59
N LEU A 343 -4.00 -0.63 -17.51
CA LEU A 343 -4.61 0.28 -18.47
C LEU A 343 -3.91 1.65 -18.46
N ALA A 344 -3.66 2.22 -17.27
CA ALA A 344 -2.89 3.45 -17.12
C ALA A 344 -1.47 3.32 -17.72
N ALA A 345 -0.80 2.20 -17.49
CA ALA A 345 0.52 1.92 -18.07
C ALA A 345 0.49 1.78 -19.61
N ALA A 346 -0.63 1.33 -20.18
CA ALA A 346 -0.78 1.25 -21.62
C ALA A 346 -1.06 2.62 -22.27
N THR A 347 -1.92 3.41 -21.65
CA THR A 347 -2.41 4.69 -22.22
C THR A 347 -1.48 5.86 -21.96
N GLY A 348 -0.72 5.81 -20.86
CA GLY A 348 0.01 6.96 -20.34
C GLY A 348 -0.82 7.86 -19.43
N ASP A 349 -2.06 7.47 -19.09
CA ASP A 349 -2.98 8.25 -18.25
C ASP A 349 -3.08 7.62 -16.85
N THR A 350 -2.37 8.19 -15.88
CA THR A 350 -2.36 7.77 -14.47
C THR A 350 -3.66 8.07 -13.72
N LEU A 351 -4.59 8.81 -14.35
CA LEU A 351 -5.91 9.12 -13.81
C LEU A 351 -7.04 8.31 -14.46
N VAL A 352 -6.72 7.51 -15.51
CA VAL A 352 -7.55 6.55 -16.27
C VAL A 352 -8.75 7.16 -17.01
N TYR A 353 -9.57 7.96 -16.34
CA TYR A 353 -10.76 8.59 -16.88
C TYR A 353 -10.54 10.10 -17.12
N SER A 354 -9.34 10.48 -17.56
CA SER A 354 -9.06 11.88 -17.86
C SER A 354 -9.21 12.16 -19.34
N HIS A 355 -10.25 12.91 -19.67
CA HIS A 355 -10.40 13.57 -20.96
C HIS A 355 -10.20 15.07 -20.76
N SER A 356 -9.86 15.77 -21.85
CA SER A 356 -9.79 17.23 -21.82
C SER A 356 -11.11 17.81 -21.31
N GLY A 357 -11.09 18.48 -20.14
CA GLY A 357 -12.27 19.09 -19.53
C GLY A 357 -13.08 18.21 -18.56
N THR A 358 -12.66 16.97 -18.25
CA THR A 358 -13.35 16.14 -17.26
C THR A 358 -13.19 16.72 -15.85
N SER A 359 -14.30 17.04 -15.18
CA SER A 359 -14.29 17.46 -13.77
C SER A 359 -14.11 16.28 -12.81
N ASP A 360 -13.67 16.54 -11.57
CA ASP A 360 -13.53 15.49 -10.55
C ASP A 360 -14.84 14.76 -10.26
N ILE A 361 -15.98 15.47 -10.32
CA ILE A 361 -17.32 14.89 -10.16
C ILE A 361 -17.62 13.92 -11.31
N GLN A 362 -17.30 14.30 -12.54
CA GLN A 362 -17.50 13.45 -13.71
C GLN A 362 -16.57 12.22 -13.66
N ARG A 363 -15.32 12.41 -13.22
CA ARG A 363 -14.37 11.30 -13.01
C ARG A 363 -14.88 10.32 -11.96
N LEU A 364 -15.42 10.83 -10.86
CA LEU A 364 -16.03 10.02 -9.82
C LEU A 364 -17.24 9.23 -10.36
N ALA A 365 -18.09 9.85 -11.18
CA ALA A 365 -19.21 9.17 -11.83
C ALA A 365 -18.74 8.04 -12.77
N MET A 366 -17.73 8.29 -13.61
CA MET A 366 -17.14 7.26 -14.47
C MET A 366 -16.49 6.13 -13.68
N SER A 367 -15.86 6.45 -12.55
CA SER A 367 -15.24 5.44 -11.68
C SER A 367 -16.28 4.48 -11.08
N ARG A 368 -17.51 4.94 -10.79
CA ARG A 368 -18.63 4.07 -10.36
C ARG A 368 -19.06 3.10 -11.44
N GLU A 369 -18.86 3.47 -12.70
CA GLU A 369 -19.04 2.62 -13.87
C GLU A 369 -17.71 2.05 -14.37
N GLY A 370 -16.72 1.87 -13.49
CA GLY A 370 -15.36 1.52 -13.88
C GLY A 370 -15.22 0.21 -14.67
N TYR A 371 -16.24 -0.66 -14.66
CA TYR A 371 -16.33 -1.81 -15.56
C TYR A 371 -16.40 -1.44 -17.05
N ARG A 372 -16.68 -0.17 -17.35
CA ARG A 372 -16.68 0.45 -18.69
C ARG A 372 -15.39 1.22 -18.99
N ALA A 373 -14.33 1.08 -18.18
CA ALA A 373 -13.10 1.86 -18.35
C ALA A 373 -12.51 1.77 -19.76
N LEU A 374 -12.57 0.60 -20.40
CA LEU A 374 -12.12 0.43 -21.78
C LEU A 374 -12.93 1.28 -22.77
N ASP A 375 -14.25 1.40 -22.58
CA ASP A 375 -15.10 2.25 -23.43
C ASP A 375 -14.76 3.73 -23.26
N TYR A 376 -14.54 4.18 -22.02
CA TYR A 376 -14.16 5.56 -21.74
C TYR A 376 -12.78 5.90 -22.30
N VAL A 377 -11.79 5.01 -22.17
CA VAL A 377 -10.48 5.22 -22.77
C VAL A 377 -10.56 5.27 -24.29
N ARG A 378 -11.40 4.43 -24.90
CA ARG A 378 -11.62 4.38 -26.35
C ARG A 378 -12.40 5.56 -26.91
N SER A 379 -13.20 6.24 -26.11
CA SER A 379 -13.82 7.51 -26.52
C SER A 379 -12.87 8.70 -26.37
N GLY A 380 -11.68 8.49 -25.82
CA GLY A 380 -10.74 9.54 -25.45
C GLY A 380 -9.50 9.68 -26.32
N PRO A 381 -8.59 10.58 -25.92
CA PRO A 381 -7.37 10.90 -26.69
C PRO A 381 -6.39 9.71 -26.77
N HIS A 382 -6.55 8.70 -25.92
CA HIS A 382 -5.68 7.53 -25.84
C HIS A 382 -6.26 6.29 -26.54
N ALA A 383 -7.38 6.44 -27.26
CA ALA A 383 -8.13 5.35 -27.88
C ALA A 383 -7.28 4.44 -28.78
N SER A 384 -6.36 5.02 -29.56
CA SER A 384 -5.53 4.26 -30.50
C SER A 384 -4.65 3.22 -29.82
N ARG A 385 -4.31 3.41 -28.54
CA ARG A 385 -3.45 2.50 -27.77
C ARG A 385 -4.17 1.28 -27.21
N VAL A 386 -5.51 1.24 -27.30
CA VAL A 386 -6.36 0.17 -26.78
C VAL A 386 -7.23 -0.40 -27.90
N VAL A 387 -6.55 -1.04 -28.87
CA VAL A 387 -7.18 -1.68 -30.04
C VAL A 387 -8.10 -2.83 -29.59
N ARG A 388 -9.21 -3.01 -30.32
CA ARG A 388 -10.11 -4.15 -30.12
C ARG A 388 -9.41 -5.47 -30.39
N ASP A 389 -9.61 -6.45 -29.51
CA ASP A 389 -8.92 -7.74 -29.50
C ASP A 389 -7.38 -7.65 -29.44
N GLY A 390 -6.87 -6.47 -29.06
CA GLY A 390 -5.45 -6.19 -28.88
C GLY A 390 -4.89 -6.77 -27.59
N LEU A 391 -3.56 -6.70 -27.45
CA LEU A 391 -2.83 -7.18 -26.28
C LEU A 391 -3.38 -6.62 -24.96
N VAL A 392 -3.58 -5.30 -24.90
CA VAL A 392 -4.04 -4.59 -23.70
C VAL A 392 -5.45 -5.04 -23.31
N GLU A 393 -6.39 -5.06 -24.26
CA GLU A 393 -7.77 -5.47 -23.98
C GLU A 393 -7.86 -6.91 -23.50
N LYS A 394 -7.16 -7.85 -24.14
CA LYS A 394 -7.23 -9.26 -23.77
C LYS A 394 -6.80 -9.53 -22.32
N VAL A 395 -5.90 -8.72 -21.78
CA VAL A 395 -5.47 -8.80 -20.37
C VAL A 395 -6.41 -8.01 -19.45
N VAL A 396 -6.80 -6.79 -19.83
CA VAL A 396 -7.53 -5.86 -18.96
C VAL A 396 -9.02 -6.18 -18.90
N ALA A 397 -9.66 -6.52 -20.02
CA ALA A 397 -11.11 -6.72 -20.08
C ALA A 397 -11.62 -7.76 -19.08
N PRO A 398 -11.00 -8.95 -18.93
CA PRO A 398 -11.42 -9.93 -17.94
C PRO A 398 -11.20 -9.47 -16.49
N ALA A 399 -10.31 -8.50 -16.24
CA ALA A 399 -10.02 -8.01 -14.90
C ALA A 399 -11.03 -6.97 -14.41
N ILE A 400 -11.67 -6.26 -15.34
CA ILE A 400 -12.57 -5.14 -15.04
C ILE A 400 -14.05 -5.47 -15.27
N VAL A 401 -14.40 -6.74 -15.48
CA VAL A 401 -15.82 -7.13 -15.60
C VAL A 401 -16.62 -6.73 -14.36
N LYS A 402 -17.91 -6.45 -14.58
CA LYS A 402 -18.79 -5.91 -13.54
C LYS A 402 -18.87 -6.84 -12.33
N GLU A 403 -19.11 -8.12 -12.57
CA GLU A 403 -19.28 -9.13 -11.53
C GLU A 403 -17.93 -9.55 -10.91
N PRO A 404 -17.70 -9.33 -9.60
CA PRO A 404 -16.40 -9.58 -8.97
C PRO A 404 -15.90 -11.03 -9.11
N CYS A 405 -16.81 -12.02 -9.09
CA CYS A 405 -16.45 -13.44 -9.19
C CYS A 405 -15.97 -13.87 -10.57
N GLU A 406 -16.27 -13.10 -11.62
CA GLU A 406 -15.83 -13.37 -12.98
C GLU A 406 -14.46 -12.76 -13.29
N ARG A 407 -13.94 -11.89 -12.41
CA ARG A 407 -12.71 -11.15 -12.64
C ARG A 407 -11.49 -12.07 -12.61
N VAL A 408 -10.70 -12.01 -13.67
CA VAL A 408 -9.45 -12.78 -13.79
C VAL A 408 -8.36 -11.96 -14.47
N LEU A 409 -7.11 -12.20 -14.08
CA LEU A 409 -5.93 -11.69 -14.79
C LEU A 409 -5.11 -12.87 -15.30
N ARG A 410 -4.70 -12.78 -16.57
CA ARG A 410 -3.86 -13.79 -17.22
C ARG A 410 -2.74 -13.10 -17.99
N VAL A 411 -1.54 -13.64 -17.90
CA VAL A 411 -0.43 -13.25 -18.78
C VAL A 411 -0.69 -13.86 -20.16
N ILE A 412 -0.52 -13.06 -21.22
CA ILE A 412 -0.74 -13.45 -22.62
C ILE A 412 0.58 -13.48 -23.38
#